data_AF-A0A973KRY8-F1
#
_entry.id   AF-A0A973KRY8-F1
#
_cell.length_a   1.000
_cell.length_b   1.000
_cell.length_c   1.000
_cell.angle_alpha   90.00
_cell.angle_beta   90.00
_cell.angle_gamma   90.00
#
_symmetry.space_group_name_H-M   'P 1'
#
loop_
_entity.id
_entity.type
_entity.pdbx_description
1 polymer ?
#
loop_
_entity_poly.entity_id
_entity_poly.type
_entity_poly.pdbx_seq_one_letter_code
_entity_poly.pdbx_strand_id
1 'polypeptide(L)' 'RAAMRAARWAFTHPGALRTGQRLASRTRRLHPRTLPGPGKAWSGSRDLPSVPAEPFRDWWQRTQGGKGDAK' A
#
# COMPACT_ATOMS: atom_id res chain seq x y z
N ARG A 1 0.41 26.22 0.43
CA ARG A 1 1.68 26.69 -0.22
C ARG A 1 2.91 26.59 0.69
N ALA A 2 2.78 26.75 2.02
CA ALA A 2 3.91 26.64 2.95
C ALA A 2 4.70 25.32 2.82
N ALA A 3 4.00 24.18 2.68
CA ALA A 3 4.62 22.88 2.45
C ALA A 3 5.54 22.85 1.20
N MET A 4 5.08 23.38 0.07
CA MET A 4 5.87 23.43 -1.17
C MET A 4 7.07 24.38 -1.07
N ARG A 5 6.95 25.48 -0.32
CA ARG A 5 8.08 26.40 -0.06
C ARG A 5 9.13 25.74 0.83
N ALA A 6 8.71 25.02 1.86
CA ALA A 6 9.60 24.25 2.72
C ALA A 6 10.29 23.11 1.96
N ALA A 7 9.55 22.39 1.10
CA ALA A 7 10.11 21.36 0.23
C ALA A 7 11.19 21.95 -0.70
N ARG A 8 10.89 23.09 -1.35
CA ARG A 8 11.88 23.78 -2.20
C ARG A 8 13.14 24.16 -1.41
N TRP A 9 12.99 24.75 -0.23
CA TRP A 9 14.14 25.13 0.60
C TRP A 9 14.97 23.91 1.03
N ALA A 10 14.32 22.81 1.42
CA ALA A 10 15.01 21.58 1.80
C ALA A 10 15.78 20.99 0.62
N PHE A 11 15.20 20.98 -0.58
CA PHE A 11 15.86 20.44 -1.78
C PHE A 11 17.00 21.30 -2.31
N THR A 12 17.02 22.62 -2.04
CA THR A 12 18.13 23.50 -2.43
C THR A 12 19.29 23.50 -1.42
N HIS A 13 19.14 22.88 -0.25
CA HIS A 13 20.16 22.85 0.81
C HIS A 13 20.57 21.41 1.16
N PRO A 14 21.64 20.86 0.56
CA PRO A 14 22.02 19.45 0.71
C PRO A 14 22.28 19.04 2.17
N GLY A 15 22.82 19.94 3.00
CA GLY A 15 23.05 19.69 4.43
C GLY A 15 21.75 19.52 5.21
N ALA A 16 20.79 20.42 5.01
CA ALA A 16 19.47 20.35 5.65
C ALA A 16 18.70 19.09 5.20
N LEU A 17 18.74 18.76 3.91
CA LEU A 17 18.13 17.55 3.38
C LEU A 17 18.72 16.29 4.01
N ARG A 18 20.06 16.17 4.05
CA ARG A 18 20.73 15.00 4.66
C ARG A 18 20.40 14.85 6.14
N THR A 19 20.38 15.95 6.89
CA THR A 19 20.02 15.92 8.31
C THR A 19 18.56 15.52 8.50
N GLY A 20 17.65 16.07 7.70
CA GLY A 20 16.23 15.69 7.69
C GLY A 20 16.03 14.21 7.37
N GLN A 21 16.73 13.69 6.35
CA GLN A 21 16.70 12.27 5.99
C GLN A 21 17.23 11.36 7.10
N ARG A 22 18.34 11.73 7.76
CA ARG A 22 18.89 10.98 8.90
C ARG A 22 17.92 10.95 10.08
N LEU A 23 17.27 12.08 10.38
CA LEU A 23 16.26 12.17 11.43
C LEU A 23 15.03 11.31 11.09
N ALA A 24 14.48 11.44 9.87
CA ALA A 24 13.36 10.64 9.40
C ALA A 24 13.68 9.13 9.35
N SER A 25 14.94 8.77 9.08
CA SER A 25 15.36 7.37 9.09
C SER A 25 15.38 6.78 10.50
N ARG A 26 15.67 7.59 11.53
CA ARG A 26 15.60 7.15 12.93
C ARG A 26 14.17 6.92 13.39
N THR A 27 13.20 7.68 12.88
CA THR A 27 11.77 7.48 13.19
C THR A 27 11.16 6.28 12.45
N ARG A 28 11.90 5.65 11.52
CA ARG A 28 11.40 4.52 10.71
C ARG A 28 10.91 3.33 11.53
N ARG A 29 11.46 3.10 12.72
CA ARG A 29 11.01 2.04 13.64
C ARG A 29 9.64 2.33 14.28
N LEU A 30 9.24 3.61 14.32
CA LEU A 30 7.99 4.07 14.90
C LEU A 30 6.90 4.29 13.85
N HIS A 31 7.24 4.24 12.57
CA HIS A 31 6.25 4.39 11.51
C HIS A 31 5.33 3.15 11.48
N PRO A 32 4.00 3.36 11.47
CA PRO A 32 3.07 2.26 11.38
C PRO A 32 3.22 1.58 10.02
N ARG A 33 3.15 0.24 10.01
CA ARG A 33 3.24 -0.58 8.77
C ARG A 33 2.09 -0.28 7.81
N THR A 34 0.95 0.11 8.36
CA THR A 34 -0.25 0.49 7.64
C THR A 34 -0.64 1.89 8.11
N LEU A 35 -0.80 2.81 7.19
CA LEU A 35 -1.19 4.18 7.51
C LEU A 35 -2.64 4.20 8.02
N PRO A 36 -2.95 4.88 9.14
CA PRO A 36 -4.32 5.04 9.60
C PRO A 36 -5.12 6.00 8.71
N GLY A 37 -6.44 5.86 8.74
CA GLY A 37 -7.37 6.77 8.04
C GLY A 37 -7.23 6.72 6.51
N PRO A 38 -7.38 7.85 5.79
CA PRO A 38 -7.35 7.86 4.32
C PRO A 38 -6.01 7.39 3.72
N GLY A 39 -4.92 7.41 4.50
CA GLY A 39 -3.63 6.83 4.09
C GLY A 39 -3.65 5.30 4.00
N LYS A 40 -4.64 4.63 4.60
CA LYS A 40 -4.77 3.17 4.56
C LYS A 40 -4.85 2.66 3.12
N ALA A 41 -5.59 3.33 2.24
CA ALA A 41 -5.68 2.96 0.82
C ALA A 41 -4.32 3.01 0.09
N TRP A 42 -3.41 3.86 0.57
CA TRP A 42 -2.08 4.03 -0.01
C TRP A 42 -1.08 2.93 0.43
N SER A 43 -1.28 2.37 1.62
CA SER A 43 -0.43 1.30 2.18
C SER A 43 -1.03 -0.11 2.06
N GLY A 44 -2.37 -0.21 2.03
CA GLY A 44 -3.13 -1.45 1.86
C GLY A 44 -3.35 -1.87 0.41
N SER A 45 -2.82 -1.13 -0.57
CA SER A 45 -2.79 -1.57 -1.97
C SER A 45 -1.95 -2.85 -2.18
N ARG A 46 -1.18 -3.25 -1.17
CA ARG A 46 -0.44 -4.53 -1.12
C ARG A 46 -1.21 -5.65 -0.42
N ASP A 47 -2.43 -5.40 0.03
CA ASP A 47 -3.28 -6.45 0.56
C ASP A 47 -3.79 -7.27 -0.63
N LEU A 48 -3.21 -8.45 -0.83
CA LEU A 48 -3.77 -9.40 -1.77
C LEU A 48 -5.07 -9.97 -1.19
N PRO A 49 -6.07 -10.27 -2.03
CA PRO A 49 -7.21 -11.07 -1.58
C PRO A 49 -6.70 -12.38 -0.99
N SER A 50 -7.44 -12.92 -0.01
CA SER A 50 -7.14 -14.25 0.51
C SER A 50 -7.09 -15.25 -0.64
N VAL A 51 -6.15 -16.18 -0.57
CA VAL A 51 -6.08 -17.27 -1.55
C VAL A 51 -7.39 -18.03 -1.47
N PRO A 52 -8.11 -18.21 -2.60
CA PRO A 52 -9.37 -18.95 -2.61
C PRO A 52 -9.13 -20.38 -2.13
N ALA A 53 -10.05 -20.91 -1.34
CA ALA A 53 -9.97 -22.26 -0.80
C ALA A 53 -10.05 -23.35 -1.89
N GLU A 54 -10.63 -23.01 -3.04
CA GLU A 54 -10.82 -23.90 -4.18
C GLU A 54 -9.96 -23.43 -5.37
N PRO A 55 -9.23 -24.34 -6.05
CA PRO A 55 -8.59 -24.03 -7.32
C PRO A 55 -9.63 -23.57 -8.35
N PHE A 56 -9.27 -22.56 -9.17
CA PHE A 56 -10.15 -22.03 -10.22
C PHE A 56 -10.72 -23.12 -11.14
N ARG A 57 -9.92 -24.15 -11.43
CA ARG A 57 -10.31 -25.29 -12.26
C ARG A 57 -11.49 -26.06 -11.68
N ASP A 58 -11.42 -26.38 -10.39
CA ASP A 58 -12.43 -27.23 -9.73
C ASP A 58 -13.74 -26.45 -9.61
N TRP A 59 -13.63 -25.17 -9.25
CA TRP A 59 -14.74 -24.24 -9.27
C TRP A 59 -15.40 -24.17 -10.66
N TRP A 60 -14.61 -24.07 -11.74
CA TRP A 60 -15.12 -23.98 -13.10
C TRP A 60 -15.76 -25.29 -13.58
N GLN A 61 -15.19 -26.44 -13.24
CA GLN A 61 -15.80 -27.73 -13.57
C GLN A 61 -17.12 -27.93 -12.84
N ARG A 62 -17.22 -27.47 -11.60
CA ARG A 62 -18.43 -27.51 -10.79
C ARG A 62 -19.51 -26.54 -11.30
N THR A 63 -19.13 -25.33 -11.70
CA THR A 63 -20.09 -24.29 -12.09
C THR A 63 -20.36 -24.21 -13.60
N GLN A 64 -19.44 -24.66 -14.46
CA GLN A 64 -19.51 -24.63 -15.93
C GLN A 64 -20.04 -23.28 -16.46
N GLY A 65 -19.59 -22.16 -15.90
CA GLY A 65 -20.08 -20.82 -16.25
C GLY A 65 -21.57 -20.58 -16.00
N GLY A 66 -22.21 -21.31 -15.08
CA GLY A 66 -23.62 -21.20 -14.72
C GLY A 66 -24.55 -22.23 -15.38
N LYS A 67 -24.03 -23.27 -16.06
CA LYS A 67 -24.85 -24.27 -16.77
C LYS A 67 -25.05 -25.60 -16.02
N GLY A 68 -24.47 -25.77 -14.83
CA GLY A 68 -24.36 -27.06 -14.14
C GLY A 68 -25.57 -27.51 -13.31
N ASP A 69 -26.47 -26.61 -12.91
CA ASP A 69 -27.63 -26.95 -12.05
C ASP A 69 -28.93 -26.45 -12.70
N ALA A 70 -29.33 -27.12 -13.77
CA ALA A 70 -30.69 -27.06 -14.30
C ALA A 70 -31.09 -28.47 -14.71
N LYS A 71 -31.33 -29.34 -13.73
CA LYS A 71 -32.14 -30.53 -13.93
C LYS A 71 -32.92 -30.88 -12.67
#